data_AF-A0A9J6ZME2-F1
#
_entry.id   AF-A0A9J6ZME2-F1
#
_cell.length_a   1.000
_cell.length_b   1.000
_cell.length_c   1.000
_cell.angle_alpha   90.00
_cell.angle_beta   90.00
_cell.angle_gamma   90.00
#
_symmetry.space_group_name_H-M   'P 1'
#
loop_
_entity.id
_entity.type
_entity.pdbx_description
1 polymer ?
#
loop_
_entity_poly.entity_id
_entity_poly.type
_entity_poly.pdbx_seq_one_letter_code
_entity_poly.pdbx_strand_id
1 'polypeptide(L)'
;MSEIVNDLIISVSPVIGYQWRTTGVTSSWSTGTNWSGNTAPDQSSNVRIRPSTTNPEIVIGDDVIEVNDLTIKAGAILTLKPGARLTVNGTLTIEEAGGLVLENTAEVDGLASLLTHGEIFGEARISLEFPRDEWYYVSQPIKNAKSDIYGIWNADGTFNTNEGWVNVHRANRWCRIGGGVDIAQLEGLSIKYRVADANDEADHVVTYTGELNNDMVSRAFANRQYYLFGNPYPSALDWQNETGWTRTNIGETIYYRTRINGVMTFVTYNRFNDEGKRAPVIPEGSSEDDLSYIPPLQSVWIASLGDGFVSVDNNARSHVKDGDFLKSSSAGTKSGGAIRVSSVSDGGGDGAVLYFSEKAEDGLDRGDSEKMFNDAVSIPEIYTKVGNKALAINGLSLIEESVRTIPLSVRNRVEGEVTLKFDLSHYDAEHTPYFEDRQTGAFLSLHRSNSYTYSVKETGDNHDRFALHFYKVTTSVGEPQMDEQEAGNEISIKSVSGKVLVSVGMDMLQNGPGLVEVYSIDGRKVSEVPARSGRTLVMLSSQNGVYIVRAKFGNLVKSERVLVSGN
;
A
#
# COMPACT_ATOMS: atom_id res chain seq x y z
N MET A 1 -37.10 -80.30 -3.78
CA MET A 1 -36.60 -79.74 -5.05
C MET A 1 -37.26 -78.38 -5.23
N SER A 2 -36.48 -77.40 -5.69
CA SER A 2 -36.76 -75.96 -5.88
C SER A 2 -36.79 -75.10 -4.61
N GLU A 3 -35.58 -74.83 -4.10
CA GLU A 3 -35.28 -73.62 -3.34
C GLU A 3 -35.25 -72.46 -4.34
N ILE A 4 -36.11 -71.45 -4.13
CA ILE A 4 -36.09 -70.20 -4.89
C ILE A 4 -34.95 -69.38 -4.31
N VAL A 5 -33.90 -69.18 -5.12
CA VAL A 5 -32.81 -68.25 -4.80
C VAL A 5 -33.38 -66.85 -4.93
N ASN A 6 -33.54 -66.15 -3.80
CA ASN A 6 -33.70 -64.70 -3.80
C ASN A 6 -32.34 -64.09 -4.10
N ASP A 7 -32.17 -63.57 -5.31
CA ASP A 7 -31.04 -62.70 -5.62
C ASP A 7 -31.08 -61.49 -4.69
N LEU A 8 -30.06 -61.39 -3.84
CA LEU A 8 -29.74 -60.23 -3.05
C LEU A 8 -29.33 -59.10 -4.02
N ILE A 9 -30.28 -58.24 -4.38
CA ILE A 9 -29.94 -56.95 -5.00
C ILE A 9 -29.21 -56.14 -3.93
N ILE A 10 -27.88 -56.18 -3.97
CA ILE A 10 -27.02 -55.20 -3.30
C ILE A 10 -27.37 -53.87 -3.96
N SER A 11 -28.16 -53.03 -3.26
CA SER A 11 -28.26 -51.63 -3.62
C SER A 11 -26.89 -51.01 -3.34
N VAL A 12 -26.03 -50.99 -4.35
CA VAL A 12 -24.93 -50.05 -4.40
C VAL A 12 -25.62 -48.69 -4.43
N SER A 13 -25.65 -47.96 -3.32
CA SER A 13 -26.01 -46.55 -3.36
C SER A 13 -25.12 -45.92 -4.43
N PRO A 14 -25.68 -45.40 -5.53
CA PRO A 14 -24.86 -44.63 -6.44
C PRO A 14 -24.32 -43.47 -5.60
N VAL A 15 -23.00 -43.36 -5.51
CA VAL A 15 -22.40 -42.10 -5.10
C VAL A 15 -22.76 -41.11 -6.21
N ILE A 16 -23.91 -40.47 -6.07
CA ILE A 16 -24.30 -39.30 -6.85
C ILE A 16 -23.41 -38.18 -6.32
N GLY A 17 -22.15 -38.16 -6.77
CA GLY A 17 -21.14 -37.27 -6.25
C GLY A 17 -20.06 -37.01 -7.28
N TYR A 18 -19.57 -35.77 -7.29
CA TYR A 18 -18.48 -35.33 -8.14
C TYR A 18 -17.18 -35.97 -7.65
N GLN A 19 -16.76 -37.04 -8.30
CA GLN A 19 -15.60 -37.83 -7.89
C GLN A 19 -14.51 -37.80 -8.94
N TRP A 20 -13.28 -37.52 -8.52
CA TRP A 20 -12.11 -37.61 -9.38
C TRP A 20 -11.91 -39.07 -9.84
N ARG A 21 -11.70 -39.26 -11.14
CA ARG A 21 -11.50 -40.60 -11.72
C ARG A 21 -10.10 -41.13 -11.40
N THR A 22 -10.00 -42.44 -11.24
CA THR A 22 -8.74 -43.15 -10.98
C THR A 22 -7.79 -43.16 -12.20
N THR A 23 -8.35 -42.95 -13.40
CA THR A 23 -7.62 -42.76 -14.66
C THR A 23 -8.04 -41.42 -15.26
N GLY A 24 -7.53 -40.33 -14.68
CA GLY A 24 -7.67 -39.00 -15.25
C GLY A 24 -6.98 -38.90 -16.61
N VAL A 25 -7.48 -38.03 -17.48
CA VAL A 25 -6.85 -37.73 -18.78
C VAL A 25 -5.74 -36.70 -18.59
N THR A 26 -5.93 -35.78 -17.64
CA THR A 26 -5.01 -34.67 -17.29
C THR A 26 -5.04 -34.42 -15.78
N SER A 27 -4.13 -33.60 -15.25
CA SER A 27 -4.18 -33.12 -13.86
C SER A 27 -5.14 -31.93 -13.65
N SER A 28 -5.57 -31.26 -14.72
CA SER A 28 -6.40 -30.05 -14.63
C SER A 28 -7.75 -30.32 -13.95
N TRP A 29 -8.01 -29.61 -12.86
CA TRP A 29 -9.28 -29.61 -12.14
C TRP A 29 -10.47 -29.32 -13.06
N SER A 30 -10.32 -28.31 -13.91
CA SER A 30 -11.36 -27.79 -14.81
C SER A 30 -11.72 -28.72 -15.98
N THR A 31 -10.93 -29.78 -16.20
CA THR A 31 -11.21 -30.76 -17.25
C THR A 31 -12.36 -31.70 -16.83
N GLY A 32 -13.57 -31.45 -17.35
CA GLY A 32 -14.77 -32.20 -16.99
C GLY A 32 -14.67 -33.72 -17.12
N THR A 33 -13.94 -34.24 -18.11
CA THR A 33 -13.75 -35.69 -18.33
C THR A 33 -12.96 -36.39 -17.22
N ASN A 34 -12.27 -35.65 -16.35
CA ASN A 34 -11.61 -36.18 -15.16
C ASN A 34 -12.60 -36.54 -14.03
N TRP A 35 -13.89 -36.15 -14.15
CA TRP A 35 -14.91 -36.32 -13.12
C TRP A 35 -15.94 -37.39 -13.47
N SER A 36 -16.51 -38.07 -12.46
CA SER A 36 -17.56 -39.09 -12.61
C SER A 36 -18.78 -38.64 -13.42
N GLY A 37 -19.05 -37.33 -13.52
CA GLY A 37 -20.15 -36.73 -14.31
C GLY A 37 -19.76 -36.15 -15.67
N ASN A 38 -18.50 -36.26 -16.11
CA ASN A 38 -17.95 -35.55 -17.29
C ASN A 38 -18.12 -34.01 -17.21
N THR A 39 -18.18 -33.45 -16.01
CA THR A 39 -18.35 -32.01 -15.74
C THR A 39 -17.55 -31.66 -14.49
N ALA A 40 -16.87 -30.53 -14.51
CA ALA A 40 -16.12 -30.04 -13.36
C ALA A 40 -17.08 -29.66 -12.21
N PRO A 41 -16.68 -29.81 -10.94
CA PRO A 41 -17.46 -29.41 -9.79
C PRO A 41 -17.68 -27.89 -9.75
N ASP A 42 -18.77 -27.49 -9.11
CA ASP A 42 -19.11 -26.11 -8.77
C ASP A 42 -19.37 -25.94 -7.27
N GLN A 43 -19.74 -24.74 -6.83
CA GLN A 43 -20.01 -24.39 -5.44
C GLN A 43 -21.08 -25.27 -4.75
N SER A 44 -21.94 -25.96 -5.51
CA SER A 44 -22.98 -26.85 -4.98
C SER A 44 -22.54 -28.31 -4.84
N SER A 45 -21.33 -28.61 -5.33
CA SER A 45 -20.85 -29.96 -5.51
C SER A 45 -20.15 -30.50 -4.27
N ASN A 46 -20.56 -31.69 -3.83
CA ASN A 46 -19.81 -32.47 -2.84
C ASN A 46 -18.73 -33.31 -3.54
N VAL A 47 -17.48 -32.91 -3.36
CA VAL A 47 -16.34 -33.42 -4.09
C VAL A 47 -15.60 -34.50 -3.32
N ARG A 48 -15.25 -35.59 -4.02
CA ARG A 48 -14.42 -36.67 -3.49
C ARG A 48 -13.22 -36.94 -4.40
N ILE A 49 -12.01 -36.71 -3.88
CA ILE A 49 -10.76 -37.09 -4.56
C ILE A 49 -10.36 -38.50 -4.09
N ARG A 50 -10.11 -39.39 -5.05
CA ARG A 50 -9.60 -40.76 -4.79
C ARG A 50 -8.17 -40.90 -5.32
N PRO A 51 -7.40 -41.89 -4.82
CA PRO A 51 -6.10 -42.21 -5.39
C PRO A 51 -6.21 -42.37 -6.91
N SER A 52 -5.35 -41.68 -7.63
CA SER A 52 -5.33 -41.64 -9.09
C SER A 52 -3.89 -41.71 -9.57
N THR A 53 -3.68 -42.22 -10.79
CA THR A 53 -2.38 -42.11 -11.47
C THR A 53 -2.05 -40.67 -11.87
N THR A 54 -3.07 -39.82 -11.97
CA THR A 54 -2.97 -38.40 -12.29
C THR A 54 -3.79 -37.63 -11.27
N ASN A 55 -3.10 -37.01 -10.32
CA ASN A 55 -3.72 -36.25 -9.24
C ASN A 55 -4.24 -34.90 -9.76
N PRO A 56 -5.37 -34.40 -9.23
CA PRO A 56 -5.88 -33.09 -9.57
C PRO A 56 -4.95 -31.97 -9.11
N GLU A 57 -4.83 -30.95 -9.95
CA GLU A 57 -4.13 -29.70 -9.72
C GLU A 57 -5.07 -28.53 -10.03
N ILE A 58 -5.09 -27.53 -9.14
CA ILE A 58 -5.70 -26.21 -9.37
C ILE A 58 -4.57 -25.23 -9.64
N VAL A 59 -4.68 -24.45 -10.70
CA VAL A 59 -3.70 -23.43 -11.10
C VAL A 59 -4.30 -22.03 -11.04
N ILE A 60 -3.47 -20.99 -11.03
CA ILE A 60 -3.92 -19.58 -11.03
C ILE A 60 -4.90 -19.26 -12.17
N GLY A 61 -4.73 -19.90 -13.34
CA GLY A 61 -5.61 -19.70 -14.50
C GLY A 61 -6.98 -20.37 -14.41
N ASP A 62 -7.28 -21.11 -13.33
CA ASP A 62 -8.61 -21.71 -13.08
C ASP A 62 -9.59 -20.72 -12.38
N ASP A 63 -9.23 -19.43 -12.27
CA ASP A 63 -9.92 -18.42 -11.46
C ASP A 63 -10.08 -18.87 -9.99
N VAL A 64 -11.21 -18.60 -9.35
CA VAL A 64 -11.54 -19.15 -8.02
C VAL A 64 -12.35 -20.42 -8.20
N ILE A 65 -11.84 -21.54 -7.70
CA ILE A 65 -12.61 -22.79 -7.61
C ILE A 65 -13.44 -22.77 -6.34
N GLU A 66 -14.74 -23.04 -6.46
CA GLU A 66 -15.66 -23.14 -5.33
C GLU A 66 -16.33 -24.51 -5.30
N VAL A 67 -16.42 -25.11 -4.11
CA VAL A 67 -17.11 -26.39 -3.88
C VAL A 67 -17.93 -26.35 -2.59
N ASN A 68 -18.87 -27.28 -2.41
CA ASN A 68 -19.58 -27.42 -1.14
C ASN A 68 -18.69 -28.18 -0.14
N ASP A 69 -18.74 -29.52 -0.11
CA ASP A 69 -17.83 -30.34 0.69
C ASP A 69 -16.65 -30.84 -0.14
N LEU A 70 -15.47 -31.00 0.48
CA LEU A 70 -14.29 -31.59 -0.16
C LEU A 70 -13.71 -32.71 0.71
N THR A 71 -13.70 -33.93 0.19
CA THR A 71 -13.05 -35.08 0.82
C THR A 71 -11.90 -35.61 -0.03
N ILE A 72 -10.68 -35.57 0.52
CA ILE A 72 -9.48 -36.18 -0.06
C ILE A 72 -9.26 -37.51 0.67
N LYS A 73 -9.46 -38.62 -0.06
CA LYS A 73 -9.33 -39.98 0.51
C LYS A 73 -7.87 -40.34 0.74
N ALA A 74 -7.63 -41.28 1.67
CA ALA A 74 -6.29 -41.81 1.91
C ALA A 74 -5.63 -42.29 0.60
N GLY A 75 -4.35 -41.96 0.42
CA GLY A 75 -3.56 -42.18 -0.80
C GLY A 75 -3.87 -41.25 -1.98
N ALA A 76 -4.79 -40.29 -1.83
CA ALA A 76 -5.10 -39.27 -2.85
C ALA A 76 -4.36 -37.97 -2.56
N ILE A 77 -4.05 -37.20 -3.62
CA ILE A 77 -3.42 -35.89 -3.49
C ILE A 77 -4.22 -34.87 -4.31
N LEU A 78 -4.47 -33.69 -3.74
CA LEU A 78 -4.90 -32.48 -4.45
C LEU A 78 -3.84 -31.41 -4.23
N THR A 79 -3.40 -30.77 -5.32
CA THR A 79 -2.40 -29.70 -5.25
C THR A 79 -3.00 -28.37 -5.70
N LEU A 80 -2.88 -27.35 -4.86
CA LEU A 80 -3.02 -25.95 -5.24
C LEU A 80 -1.63 -25.45 -5.63
N LYS A 81 -1.46 -25.12 -6.91
CA LYS A 81 -0.22 -24.54 -7.45
C LYS A 81 -0.09 -23.07 -7.02
N PRO A 82 1.10 -22.44 -7.18
CA PRO A 82 1.29 -21.03 -6.86
C PRO A 82 0.18 -20.15 -7.46
N GLY A 83 -0.41 -19.30 -6.62
CA GLY A 83 -1.52 -18.40 -6.98
C GLY A 83 -2.90 -19.05 -7.11
N ALA A 84 -3.03 -20.37 -6.98
CA ALA A 84 -4.32 -21.04 -7.07
C ALA A 84 -5.26 -20.66 -5.92
N ARG A 85 -6.56 -20.58 -6.20
CA ARG A 85 -7.59 -20.19 -5.24
C ARG A 85 -8.69 -21.24 -5.14
N LEU A 86 -8.95 -21.69 -3.91
CA LEU A 86 -10.00 -22.67 -3.59
C LEU A 86 -10.85 -22.18 -2.42
N THR A 87 -12.17 -22.21 -2.58
CA THR A 87 -13.15 -22.05 -1.51
C THR A 87 -13.90 -23.37 -1.29
N VAL A 88 -13.91 -23.84 -0.03
CA VAL A 88 -14.73 -24.96 0.45
C VAL A 88 -15.81 -24.41 1.38
N ASN A 89 -17.05 -24.40 0.91
CA ASN A 89 -18.18 -23.81 1.65
C ASN A 89 -18.64 -24.65 2.84
N GLY A 90 -18.50 -25.97 2.74
CA GLY A 90 -18.83 -26.94 3.76
C GLY A 90 -17.58 -27.53 4.43
N THR A 91 -17.59 -28.83 4.65
CA THR A 91 -16.52 -29.54 5.36
C THR A 91 -15.36 -29.91 4.44
N LEU A 92 -14.13 -29.62 4.89
CA LEU A 92 -12.89 -30.13 4.29
C LEU A 92 -12.38 -31.33 5.09
N THR A 93 -12.27 -32.49 4.46
CA THR A 93 -11.72 -33.71 5.08
C THR A 93 -10.50 -34.21 4.32
N ILE A 94 -9.36 -34.27 5.01
CA ILE A 94 -8.09 -34.82 4.53
C ILE A 94 -7.84 -36.11 5.32
N GLU A 95 -8.08 -37.27 4.71
CA GLU A 95 -7.99 -38.56 5.42
C GLU A 95 -6.55 -39.01 5.72
N GLU A 96 -5.57 -38.49 5.00
CA GLU A 96 -4.14 -38.77 5.19
C GLU A 96 -3.33 -37.48 5.15
N ALA A 97 -2.43 -37.29 6.11
CA ALA A 97 -1.65 -36.07 6.26
C ALA A 97 -0.89 -35.71 4.98
N GLY A 98 -1.08 -34.47 4.50
CA GLY A 98 -0.50 -34.00 3.25
C GLY A 98 -1.22 -34.47 1.99
N GLY A 99 -2.45 -34.98 2.09
CA GLY A 99 -3.33 -35.22 0.95
C GLY A 99 -3.79 -33.94 0.26
N LEU A 100 -3.86 -32.82 0.98
CA LEU A 100 -3.96 -31.48 0.39
C LEU A 100 -2.58 -30.81 0.41
N VAL A 101 -2.13 -30.29 -0.73
CA VAL A 101 -0.82 -29.63 -0.89
C VAL A 101 -1.04 -28.20 -1.37
N LEU A 102 -0.48 -27.22 -0.67
CA LEU A 102 -0.41 -25.81 -1.08
C LEU A 102 1.04 -25.49 -1.45
N GLU A 103 1.31 -25.32 -2.74
CA GLU A 103 2.61 -24.89 -3.26
C GLU A 103 2.62 -23.36 -3.40
N ASN A 104 3.68 -22.73 -2.91
CA ASN A 104 3.81 -21.27 -2.88
C ASN A 104 5.21 -20.85 -3.31
N THR A 105 5.32 -19.66 -3.89
CA THR A 105 6.60 -18.99 -4.19
C THR A 105 6.59 -17.56 -3.65
N ALA A 106 7.78 -16.98 -3.48
CA ALA A 106 7.93 -15.58 -3.10
C ALA A 106 7.71 -14.59 -4.26
N GLU A 107 7.34 -15.08 -5.46
CA GLU A 107 7.08 -14.26 -6.63
C GLU A 107 5.71 -13.57 -6.55
N VAL A 108 5.48 -12.62 -7.45
CA VAL A 108 4.18 -11.97 -7.61
C VAL A 108 3.13 -13.04 -7.93
N ASP A 109 1.98 -12.97 -7.24
CA ASP A 109 0.89 -13.95 -7.32
C ASP A 109 1.31 -15.40 -6.98
N GLY A 110 2.44 -15.58 -6.30
CA GLY A 110 3.00 -16.89 -5.97
C GLY A 110 2.32 -17.63 -4.82
N LEU A 111 1.35 -17.02 -4.13
CA LEU A 111 0.80 -17.53 -2.88
C LEU A 111 -0.59 -18.15 -3.09
N ALA A 112 -0.70 -19.47 -2.89
CA ALA A 112 -1.96 -20.19 -2.96
C ALA A 112 -2.90 -19.77 -1.82
N SER A 113 -4.20 -19.72 -2.10
CA SER A 113 -5.23 -19.22 -1.20
C SER A 113 -6.34 -20.25 -0.99
N LEU A 114 -6.60 -20.59 0.27
CA LEU A 114 -7.64 -21.52 0.68
C LEU A 114 -8.62 -20.87 1.66
N LEU A 115 -9.87 -20.73 1.23
CA LEU A 115 -11.00 -20.35 2.08
C LEU A 115 -11.81 -21.59 2.45
N THR A 116 -12.20 -21.65 3.72
CA THR A 116 -12.94 -22.77 4.31
C THR A 116 -13.97 -22.19 5.26
N HIS A 117 -15.25 -22.49 5.05
CA HIS A 117 -16.33 -21.97 5.88
C HIS A 117 -16.89 -22.99 6.88
N GLY A 118 -16.71 -24.30 6.61
CA GLY A 118 -17.02 -25.38 7.56
C GLY A 118 -15.80 -25.90 8.31
N GLU A 119 -15.96 -27.05 8.95
CA GLU A 119 -14.89 -27.72 9.71
C GLU A 119 -13.79 -28.27 8.79
N ILE A 120 -12.55 -28.28 9.31
CA ILE A 120 -11.39 -28.91 8.66
C ILE A 120 -10.97 -30.12 9.49
N PHE A 121 -10.83 -31.28 8.84
CA PHE A 121 -10.27 -32.49 9.42
C PHE A 121 -8.99 -32.90 8.70
N GLY A 122 -7.95 -33.23 9.47
CA GLY A 122 -6.65 -33.67 8.96
C GLY A 122 -5.65 -32.54 8.75
N GLU A 123 -4.51 -32.89 8.18
CA GLU A 123 -3.37 -31.98 8.04
C GLU A 123 -3.03 -31.73 6.56
N ALA A 124 -2.84 -30.47 6.19
CA ALA A 124 -2.40 -30.08 4.86
C ALA A 124 -0.87 -29.93 4.82
N ARG A 125 -0.27 -30.21 3.66
CA ARG A 125 1.13 -29.91 3.39
C ARG A 125 1.23 -28.52 2.77
N ILE A 126 2.11 -27.70 3.29
CA ILE A 126 2.41 -26.37 2.75
C ILE A 126 3.88 -26.36 2.36
N SER A 127 4.14 -25.90 1.13
CA SER A 127 5.48 -25.68 0.61
C SER A 127 5.62 -24.22 0.19
N LEU A 128 6.76 -23.62 0.49
CA LEU A 128 7.06 -22.25 0.14
C LEU A 128 8.52 -22.12 -0.31
N GLU A 129 8.68 -21.73 -1.57
CA GLU A 129 9.95 -21.45 -2.21
C GLU A 129 10.34 -20.00 -1.99
N PHE A 130 11.52 -19.76 -1.43
CA PHE A 130 12.06 -18.42 -1.25
C PHE A 130 13.45 -18.26 -1.86
N PRO A 131 13.72 -17.10 -2.48
CA PRO A 131 15.04 -16.71 -2.94
C PRO A 131 16.10 -16.70 -1.84
N ARG A 132 17.31 -17.13 -2.19
CA ARG A 132 18.48 -17.04 -1.30
C ARG A 132 18.88 -15.60 -1.02
N ASP A 133 19.54 -15.41 0.11
CA ASP A 133 20.16 -14.18 0.59
C ASP A 133 19.25 -12.97 0.79
N GLU A 134 17.93 -13.18 0.81
CA GLU A 134 16.93 -12.15 1.00
C GLU A 134 16.15 -12.32 2.31
N TRP A 135 15.66 -11.19 2.83
CA TRP A 135 14.85 -11.16 4.04
C TRP A 135 13.36 -11.08 3.68
N TYR A 136 12.58 -12.02 4.20
CA TYR A 136 11.13 -12.05 4.04
C TYR A 136 10.41 -11.93 5.37
N TYR A 137 9.25 -11.27 5.36
CA TYR A 137 8.34 -11.24 6.50
C TYR A 137 7.25 -12.29 6.29
N VAL A 138 7.30 -13.36 7.08
CA VAL A 138 6.48 -14.55 6.85
C VAL A 138 5.62 -14.89 8.06
N SER A 139 4.50 -15.55 7.82
CA SER A 139 3.54 -15.96 8.85
C SER A 139 3.24 -17.46 8.79
N GLN A 140 2.37 -17.96 9.67
CA GLN A 140 2.09 -19.38 9.79
C GLN A 140 0.59 -19.69 9.70
N PRO A 141 0.13 -20.41 8.65
CA PRO A 141 -1.28 -20.72 8.46
C PRO A 141 -1.75 -22.00 9.19
N ILE A 142 -0.94 -22.56 10.09
CA ILE A 142 -1.26 -23.80 10.83
C ILE A 142 -1.37 -23.56 12.34
N LYS A 143 -2.10 -24.45 13.02
CA LYS A 143 -2.24 -24.47 14.47
C LYS A 143 -0.92 -24.91 15.13
N ASN A 144 -0.59 -24.29 16.27
CA ASN A 144 0.53 -24.67 17.13
C ASN A 144 1.90 -24.77 16.43
N ALA A 145 2.13 -23.91 15.42
CA ALA A 145 3.40 -23.85 14.72
C ALA A 145 4.59 -23.54 15.64
N LYS A 146 5.72 -24.16 15.31
CA LYS A 146 7.03 -23.91 15.89
C LYS A 146 7.99 -23.41 14.82
N SER A 147 9.10 -22.81 15.23
CA SER A 147 10.15 -22.30 14.34
C SER A 147 10.72 -23.33 13.36
N ASP A 148 10.54 -24.62 13.64
CA ASP A 148 10.89 -25.76 12.79
C ASP A 148 10.33 -25.64 11.37
N ILE A 149 9.14 -25.04 11.22
CA ILE A 149 8.48 -24.93 9.91
C ILE A 149 9.23 -24.03 8.93
N TYR A 150 10.17 -23.20 9.39
CA TYR A 150 11.06 -22.38 8.55
C TYR A 150 12.54 -22.71 8.80
N GLY A 151 12.79 -23.81 9.51
CA GLY A 151 14.12 -24.25 9.88
C GLY A 151 14.84 -24.91 8.71
N ILE A 152 16.15 -24.69 8.66
CA ILE A 152 17.05 -25.48 7.85
C ILE A 152 17.73 -26.47 8.77
N TRP A 153 17.86 -27.71 8.32
CA TRP A 153 18.32 -28.81 9.15
C TRP A 153 19.60 -29.40 8.57
N ASN A 154 20.59 -29.56 9.44
CA ASN A 154 21.80 -30.31 9.12
C ASN A 154 21.46 -31.79 8.94
N ALA A 155 22.35 -32.55 8.29
CA ALA A 155 22.22 -33.99 8.13
C ALA A 155 22.16 -34.75 9.48
N ASP A 156 22.68 -34.16 10.56
CA ASP A 156 22.64 -34.70 11.92
C ASP A 156 21.33 -34.37 12.67
N GLY A 157 20.38 -33.70 12.02
CA GLY A 157 19.09 -33.31 12.59
C GLY A 157 19.13 -32.07 13.49
N THR A 158 20.26 -31.36 13.56
CA THR A 158 20.35 -30.09 14.29
C THR A 158 19.89 -28.91 13.43
N PHE A 159 19.36 -27.87 14.07
CA PHE A 159 18.94 -26.65 13.39
C PHE A 159 20.16 -25.89 12.87
N ASN A 160 20.25 -25.71 11.55
CA ASN A 160 21.34 -25.01 10.89
C ASN A 160 21.14 -23.51 10.99
N THR A 161 21.57 -22.91 12.09
CA THR A 161 21.53 -21.45 12.28
C THR A 161 22.50 -20.67 11.40
N ASN A 162 23.40 -21.35 10.67
CA ASN A 162 24.34 -20.68 9.75
C ASN A 162 23.66 -20.35 8.42
N GLU A 163 22.75 -21.21 7.97
CA GLU A 163 22.03 -21.09 6.70
C GLU A 163 20.57 -20.66 6.88
N GLY A 164 19.90 -21.22 7.90
CA GLY A 164 18.50 -20.98 8.23
C GLY A 164 18.35 -19.87 9.26
N TRP A 165 17.93 -18.70 8.81
CA TRP A 165 17.92 -17.50 9.60
C TRP A 165 16.50 -17.10 10.01
N VAL A 166 15.97 -17.70 11.08
CA VAL A 166 14.61 -17.39 11.61
C VAL A 166 14.67 -16.39 12.77
N ASN A 167 13.97 -15.26 12.65
CA ASN A 167 13.87 -14.24 13.71
C ASN A 167 12.43 -13.91 14.09
N VAL A 168 12.26 -13.55 15.35
CA VAL A 168 11.05 -12.89 15.89
C VAL A 168 11.38 -11.48 16.34
N HIS A 169 10.41 -10.57 16.27
CA HIS A 169 10.53 -9.23 16.85
C HIS A 169 9.81 -9.19 18.20
N ARG A 170 10.58 -9.23 19.29
CA ARG A 170 10.06 -9.29 20.67
C ARG A 170 10.80 -8.26 21.53
N ALA A 171 10.06 -7.51 22.35
CA ALA A 171 10.59 -6.44 23.21
C ALA A 171 11.43 -5.40 22.43
N ASN A 172 10.85 -4.89 21.32
CA ASN A 172 11.44 -3.89 20.43
C ASN A 172 12.84 -4.23 19.87
N ARG A 173 13.10 -5.53 19.63
CA ARG A 173 14.34 -5.99 19.00
C ARG A 173 14.13 -7.29 18.23
N TRP A 174 14.96 -7.49 17.22
CA TRP A 174 15.10 -8.77 16.54
C TRP A 174 15.80 -9.79 17.44
N CYS A 175 15.22 -10.97 17.58
CA CYS A 175 15.79 -12.11 18.26
C CYS A 175 15.88 -13.28 17.28
N ARG A 176 17.11 -13.76 17.02
CA ARG A 176 17.32 -15.03 16.32
C ARG A 176 16.83 -16.18 17.22
N ILE A 177 16.06 -17.10 16.65
CA ILE A 177 15.58 -18.29 17.35
C ILE A 177 16.08 -19.58 16.66
N GLY A 178 16.25 -20.65 17.43
CA GLY A 178 16.55 -21.99 16.92
C GLY A 178 15.27 -22.82 16.73
N GLY A 179 15.43 -24.12 16.43
CA GLY A 179 14.32 -25.07 16.29
C GLY A 179 13.57 -25.34 17.60
N GLY A 180 12.31 -25.76 17.49
CA GLY A 180 11.44 -26.13 18.61
C GLY A 180 10.76 -24.96 19.33
N VAL A 181 11.04 -23.71 18.94
CA VAL A 181 10.54 -22.51 19.62
C VAL A 181 9.10 -22.23 19.21
N ASP A 182 8.22 -22.08 20.20
CA ASP A 182 6.83 -21.70 19.95
C ASP A 182 6.75 -20.29 19.34
N ILE A 183 5.97 -20.19 18.28
CA ILE A 183 5.66 -18.93 17.62
C ILE A 183 4.26 -18.53 18.08
N ALA A 184 4.13 -17.34 18.66
CA ALA A 184 2.84 -16.91 19.17
C ALA A 184 1.81 -16.77 18.04
N GLN A 185 0.54 -16.95 18.36
CA GLN A 185 -0.54 -16.63 17.44
C GLN A 185 -0.42 -15.17 16.96
N LEU A 186 -0.66 -14.91 15.67
CA LEU A 186 -0.48 -13.60 15.02
C LEU A 186 0.95 -13.03 15.09
N GLU A 187 1.96 -13.85 15.40
CA GLU A 187 3.36 -13.44 15.36
C GLU A 187 3.95 -13.67 13.97
N GLY A 188 4.39 -12.58 13.35
CA GLY A 188 5.18 -12.65 12.14
C GLY A 188 6.65 -12.93 12.44
N LEU A 189 7.32 -13.51 11.45
CA LEU A 189 8.73 -13.85 11.48
C LEU A 189 9.49 -13.06 10.42
N SER A 190 10.78 -12.86 10.64
CA SER A 190 11.70 -12.50 9.56
C SER A 190 12.64 -13.65 9.28
N ILE A 191 12.56 -14.20 8.08
CA ILE A 191 13.40 -15.31 7.64
C ILE A 191 14.38 -14.86 6.57
N LYS A 192 15.52 -15.53 6.52
CA LYS A 192 16.45 -15.49 5.39
C LYS A 192 17.02 -16.89 5.18
N TYR A 193 17.18 -17.27 3.93
CA TYR A 193 18.01 -18.41 3.57
C TYR A 193 19.37 -17.91 3.12
N ARG A 194 20.44 -18.51 3.60
CA ARG A 194 21.80 -18.27 3.10
C ARG A 194 22.43 -19.60 2.79
N VAL A 195 23.07 -19.73 1.63
CA VAL A 195 23.77 -20.97 1.27
C VAL A 195 25.20 -20.94 1.79
N ALA A 196 25.73 -22.08 2.27
CA ALA A 196 27.12 -22.18 2.69
C ALA A 196 28.10 -22.18 1.51
N ASP A 197 27.71 -22.76 0.37
CA ASP A 197 28.46 -22.66 -0.88
C ASP A 197 27.91 -21.48 -1.70
N ALA A 198 28.74 -20.48 -1.93
CA ALA A 198 28.36 -19.30 -2.72
C ALA A 198 28.02 -19.64 -4.18
N ASN A 199 28.45 -20.80 -4.69
CA ASN A 199 28.19 -21.26 -6.05
C ASN A 199 26.85 -22.00 -6.21
N ASP A 200 26.15 -22.28 -5.10
CA ASP A 200 24.82 -22.89 -5.14
C ASP A 200 23.77 -21.78 -5.31
N GLU A 201 23.26 -21.68 -6.53
CA GLU A 201 22.24 -20.71 -6.95
C GLU A 201 20.81 -21.19 -6.68
N ALA A 202 20.60 -22.34 -6.03
CA ALA A 202 19.26 -22.89 -5.85
C ALA A 202 18.46 -22.13 -4.78
N ASP A 203 17.20 -21.86 -5.11
CA ASP A 203 16.20 -21.40 -4.15
C ASP A 203 15.87 -22.51 -3.14
N HIS A 204 15.40 -22.11 -1.96
CA HIS A 204 15.07 -23.04 -0.89
C HIS A 204 13.57 -23.24 -0.77
N VAL A 205 13.16 -24.50 -0.83
CA VAL A 205 11.78 -24.90 -0.59
C VAL A 205 11.65 -25.42 0.84
N VAL A 206 10.92 -24.66 1.63
CA VAL A 206 10.51 -25.06 2.97
C VAL A 206 9.21 -25.86 2.85
N THR A 207 9.12 -27.05 3.46
CA THR A 207 7.91 -27.87 3.43
C THR A 207 7.57 -28.40 4.82
N TYR A 208 6.31 -28.24 5.22
CA TYR A 208 5.78 -28.73 6.49
C TYR A 208 4.35 -29.23 6.34
N THR A 209 3.87 -29.97 7.34
CA THR A 209 2.50 -30.50 7.39
C THR A 209 1.90 -30.15 8.74
N GLY A 210 0.63 -29.72 8.75
CA GLY A 210 -0.06 -29.38 9.98
C GLY A 210 -1.54 -29.08 9.76
N GLU A 211 -2.29 -29.01 10.86
CA GLU A 211 -3.70 -28.61 10.85
C GLU A 211 -3.81 -27.11 10.54
N LEU A 212 -4.59 -26.76 9.52
CA LEU A 212 -4.78 -25.37 9.10
C LEU A 212 -5.56 -24.57 10.16
N ASN A 213 -5.20 -23.30 10.35
CA ASN A 213 -6.04 -22.39 11.13
C ASN A 213 -7.32 -22.07 10.37
N ASN A 214 -8.45 -22.23 11.05
CA ASN A 214 -9.78 -21.88 10.57
C ASN A 214 -10.68 -21.31 11.68
N ASP A 215 -10.10 -21.06 12.85
CA ASP A 215 -10.79 -20.56 14.04
C ASP A 215 -10.44 -19.09 14.27
N MET A 216 -11.18 -18.42 15.15
CA MET A 216 -10.80 -17.07 15.61
C MET A 216 -9.44 -17.13 16.33
N VAL A 217 -8.53 -16.24 15.94
CA VAL A 217 -7.19 -16.13 16.51
C VAL A 217 -7.07 -14.78 17.22
N SER A 218 -6.38 -14.74 18.38
CA SER A 218 -6.18 -13.49 19.13
C SER A 218 -4.79 -13.37 19.73
N ARG A 219 -4.35 -12.11 19.95
CA ARG A 219 -3.07 -11.77 20.58
C ARG A 219 -3.19 -10.45 21.36
N ALA A 220 -2.67 -10.45 22.57
CA ALA A 220 -2.43 -9.23 23.34
C ALA A 220 -1.02 -8.69 23.09
N PHE A 221 -0.90 -7.37 23.07
CA PHE A 221 0.34 -6.63 22.87
C PHE A 221 0.61 -5.75 24.08
N ALA A 222 1.87 -5.70 24.51
CA ALA A 222 2.28 -4.88 25.66
C ALA A 222 3.06 -3.64 25.21
N ASN A 223 2.80 -2.49 25.81
CA ASN A 223 3.49 -1.22 25.51
C ASN A 223 3.25 -0.68 24.08
N ARG A 224 3.40 0.66 23.97
CA ARG A 224 3.40 1.35 22.68
C ARG A 224 4.68 1.02 21.89
N GLN A 225 4.56 0.18 20.86
CA GLN A 225 5.66 -0.18 19.96
C GLN A 225 5.13 -0.85 18.67
N TYR A 226 6.03 -1.08 17.73
CA TYR A 226 5.74 -1.84 16.52
C TYR A 226 5.87 -3.35 16.75
N TYR A 227 4.92 -4.08 16.19
CA TYR A 227 4.87 -5.54 16.21
C TYR A 227 4.76 -6.06 14.78
N LEU A 228 5.48 -7.15 14.51
CA LEU A 228 5.29 -7.89 13.27
C LEU A 228 4.09 -8.82 13.44
N PHE A 229 3.01 -8.49 12.76
CA PHE A 229 1.74 -9.21 12.73
C PHE A 229 1.74 -10.18 11.56
N GLY A 230 1.61 -11.48 11.86
CA GLY A 230 1.53 -12.52 10.85
C GLY A 230 0.10 -12.93 10.57
N ASN A 231 -0.26 -13.05 9.29
CA ASN A 231 -1.53 -13.64 8.90
C ASN A 231 -1.58 -15.12 9.32
N PRO A 232 -2.51 -15.52 10.22
CA PRO A 232 -2.56 -16.88 10.72
C PRO A 232 -3.32 -17.83 9.79
N TYR A 233 -3.87 -17.40 8.65
CA TYR A 233 -4.75 -18.20 7.81
C TYR A 233 -4.10 -18.59 6.46
N PRO A 234 -4.57 -19.68 5.83
CA PRO A 234 -4.14 -20.06 4.47
C PRO A 234 -4.84 -19.22 3.37
N SER A 235 -5.45 -18.09 3.72
CA SER A 235 -6.05 -17.12 2.79
C SER A 235 -5.60 -15.71 3.18
N ALA A 236 -5.88 -14.71 2.33
CA ALA A 236 -5.58 -13.33 2.69
C ALA A 236 -6.50 -12.85 3.82
N LEU A 237 -6.03 -11.83 4.53
CA LEU A 237 -6.82 -11.00 5.44
C LEU A 237 -6.98 -9.62 4.83
N ASP A 238 -8.20 -9.09 4.85
CA ASP A 238 -8.46 -7.72 4.41
C ASP A 238 -8.34 -6.76 5.62
N TRP A 239 -7.32 -5.91 5.61
CA TRP A 239 -7.10 -4.91 6.64
C TRP A 239 -8.11 -3.75 6.57
N GLN A 240 -8.71 -3.48 5.41
CA GLN A 240 -9.74 -2.46 5.22
C GLN A 240 -11.12 -2.93 5.74
N ASN A 241 -11.35 -4.24 5.82
CA ASN A 241 -12.61 -4.80 6.34
C ASN A 241 -12.85 -4.44 7.82
N GLU A 242 -14.08 -3.99 8.11
CA GLU A 242 -14.57 -3.69 9.47
C GLU A 242 -15.02 -4.95 10.22
N THR A 243 -15.45 -5.97 9.48
CA THR A 243 -16.00 -7.20 10.05
C THR A 243 -14.91 -8.24 10.30
N GLY A 244 -15.14 -9.11 11.29
CA GLY A 244 -14.20 -10.17 11.64
C GLY A 244 -12.96 -9.71 12.39
N TRP A 245 -12.93 -8.47 12.89
CA TRP A 245 -11.80 -7.89 13.61
C TRP A 245 -12.21 -7.28 14.95
N THR A 246 -11.36 -7.46 15.96
CA THR A 246 -11.29 -6.57 17.13
C THR A 246 -9.90 -5.98 17.18
N ARG A 247 -9.79 -4.64 17.23
CA ARG A 247 -8.52 -3.90 17.24
C ARG A 247 -8.53 -2.86 18.36
N THR A 248 -8.18 -3.27 19.58
CA THR A 248 -8.13 -2.37 20.74
C THR A 248 -6.74 -1.75 20.88
N ASN A 249 -6.65 -0.42 20.87
CA ASN A 249 -5.37 0.32 20.94
C ASN A 249 -4.36 -0.10 19.86
N ILE A 250 -4.83 -0.41 18.65
CA ILE A 250 -3.98 -0.70 17.49
C ILE A 250 -4.11 0.46 16.51
N GLY A 251 -2.99 0.92 15.96
CA GLY A 251 -2.98 1.94 14.92
C GLY A 251 -3.66 1.45 13.63
N GLU A 252 -4.15 2.38 12.83
CA GLU A 252 -4.87 2.08 11.59
C GLU A 252 -3.91 1.68 10.45
N THR A 253 -2.62 1.94 10.62
CA THR A 253 -1.62 1.75 9.58
C THR A 253 -0.95 0.38 9.65
N ILE A 254 -0.84 -0.27 8.49
CA ILE A 254 0.07 -1.39 8.25
C ILE A 254 1.26 -0.96 7.40
N TYR A 255 2.40 -1.61 7.63
CA TYR A 255 3.61 -1.42 6.83
C TYR A 255 4.20 -2.76 6.43
N TYR A 256 4.58 -2.91 5.17
CA TYR A 256 5.28 -4.09 4.70
C TYR A 256 6.32 -3.72 3.66
N ARG A 257 7.18 -4.67 3.31
CA ARG A 257 8.24 -4.45 2.34
C ARG A 257 7.92 -5.19 1.06
N THR A 258 8.12 -4.51 -0.06
CA THR A 258 8.05 -5.12 -1.39
C THR A 258 9.11 -4.49 -2.29
N ARG A 259 9.37 -5.14 -3.43
CA ARG A 259 10.29 -4.61 -4.44
C ARG A 259 9.58 -3.59 -5.30
N ILE A 260 10.15 -2.38 -5.35
CA ILE A 260 9.76 -1.34 -6.29
C ILE A 260 11.01 -1.01 -7.10
N ASN A 261 10.96 -1.26 -8.42
CA ASN A 261 12.11 -1.13 -9.32
C ASN A 261 13.36 -1.91 -8.83
N GLY A 262 13.14 -3.12 -8.30
CA GLY A 262 14.23 -3.99 -7.83
C GLY A 262 14.81 -3.65 -6.45
N VAL A 263 14.30 -2.63 -5.76
CA VAL A 263 14.75 -2.25 -4.42
C VAL A 263 13.65 -2.50 -3.39
N MET A 264 14.01 -3.09 -2.25
CA MET A 264 13.08 -3.33 -1.14
C MET A 264 12.70 -2.03 -0.44
N THR A 265 11.44 -1.64 -0.58
CA THR A 265 10.86 -0.39 -0.08
C THR A 265 9.70 -0.66 0.87
N PHE A 266 9.54 0.16 1.90
CA PHE A 266 8.35 0.15 2.75
C PHE A 266 7.13 0.70 2.01
N VAL A 267 6.07 -0.09 1.97
CA VAL A 267 4.73 0.34 1.59
C VAL A 267 3.92 0.59 2.86
N THR A 268 3.14 1.66 2.85
CA THR A 268 2.31 2.12 3.97
C THR A 268 0.86 2.14 3.51
N TYR A 269 -0.03 1.59 4.33
CA TYR A 269 -1.47 1.63 4.07
C TYR A 269 -2.24 1.98 5.35
N ASN A 270 -3.06 3.03 5.32
CA ASN A 270 -3.92 3.44 6.44
C ASN A 270 -5.41 3.26 6.09
N ARG A 271 -6.08 2.37 6.83
CA ARG A 271 -7.49 1.99 6.62
C ARG A 271 -8.53 3.05 7.05
N PHE A 272 -8.14 4.04 7.85
CA PHE A 272 -9.06 5.09 8.31
C PHE A 272 -9.37 6.09 7.21
N ASN A 273 -8.46 6.24 6.25
CA ASN A 273 -8.55 7.24 5.21
C ASN A 273 -9.49 6.81 4.08
N ASP A 274 -10.12 7.79 3.45
CA ASP A 274 -10.89 7.57 2.23
C ASP A 274 -9.96 7.22 1.04
N GLU A 275 -10.51 6.64 -0.03
CA GLU A 275 -9.76 6.30 -1.24
C GLU A 275 -8.98 7.51 -1.81
N GLY A 276 -7.77 7.26 -2.30
CA GLY A 276 -6.80 8.26 -2.77
C GLY A 276 -5.89 8.82 -1.67
N LYS A 277 -6.13 8.47 -0.40
CA LYS A 277 -5.43 9.00 0.78
C LYS A 277 -4.78 7.92 1.65
N ARG A 278 -4.85 6.64 1.24
CA ARG A 278 -4.45 5.50 2.08
C ARG A 278 -3.00 5.09 1.88
N ALA A 279 -2.43 5.37 0.72
CA ALA A 279 -1.08 4.92 0.37
C ALA A 279 -0.19 6.01 -0.29
N PRO A 280 1.03 6.24 0.22
CA PRO A 280 2.01 7.15 -0.40
C PRO A 280 2.69 6.58 -1.63
N VAL A 281 2.83 5.26 -1.70
CA VAL A 281 3.47 4.54 -2.80
C VAL A 281 2.56 3.39 -3.18
N ILE A 282 2.20 3.34 -4.46
CA ILE A 282 1.44 2.25 -5.06
C ILE A 282 2.39 1.53 -6.01
N PRO A 283 2.78 0.26 -5.74
CA PRO A 283 3.59 -0.53 -6.65
C PRO A 283 2.94 -0.64 -8.04
N GLU A 284 3.78 -0.75 -9.06
CA GLU A 284 3.30 -0.95 -10.44
C GLU A 284 2.48 -2.23 -10.55
N GLY A 285 1.32 -2.16 -11.21
CA GLY A 285 0.40 -3.28 -11.34
C GLY A 285 -0.55 -3.50 -10.15
N SER A 286 -0.42 -2.72 -9.08
CA SER A 286 -1.34 -2.75 -7.93
C SER A 286 -2.28 -1.54 -7.90
N SER A 287 -3.44 -1.69 -7.26
CA SER A 287 -4.33 -0.61 -6.84
C SER A 287 -4.08 -0.25 -5.37
N GLU A 288 -4.66 0.86 -4.90
CA GLU A 288 -4.59 1.23 -3.48
C GLU A 288 -5.31 0.21 -2.59
N ASP A 289 -6.43 -0.36 -3.06
CA ASP A 289 -7.20 -1.35 -2.32
C ASP A 289 -6.45 -2.68 -2.18
N ASP A 290 -5.62 -3.05 -3.16
CA ASP A 290 -4.80 -4.27 -3.08
C ASP A 290 -3.82 -4.24 -1.90
N LEU A 291 -3.38 -3.04 -1.49
CA LEU A 291 -2.44 -2.85 -0.39
C LEU A 291 -3.06 -3.11 1.00
N SER A 292 -4.38 -3.25 1.07
CA SER A 292 -5.09 -3.62 2.28
C SER A 292 -4.96 -5.11 2.61
N TYR A 293 -4.71 -5.96 1.60
CA TYR A 293 -4.64 -7.40 1.81
C TYR A 293 -3.31 -7.78 2.45
N ILE A 294 -3.39 -8.65 3.45
CA ILE A 294 -2.26 -9.35 4.03
C ILE A 294 -2.35 -10.79 3.50
N PRO A 295 -1.55 -11.17 2.47
CA PRO A 295 -1.64 -12.49 1.86
C PRO A 295 -1.36 -13.64 2.85
N PRO A 296 -1.74 -14.88 2.55
CA PRO A 296 -1.31 -16.02 3.37
C PRO A 296 0.22 -16.09 3.40
N LEU A 297 0.78 -16.63 4.49
CA LEU A 297 2.24 -16.75 4.66
C LEU A 297 3.00 -15.40 4.73
N GLN A 298 2.31 -14.25 4.74
CA GLN A 298 2.92 -12.92 4.84
C GLN A 298 2.64 -12.24 6.18
N SER A 299 3.54 -11.32 6.54
CA SER A 299 3.41 -10.49 7.75
C SER A 299 3.57 -9.01 7.45
N VAL A 300 2.92 -8.18 8.27
CA VAL A 300 2.97 -6.72 8.21
C VAL A 300 3.31 -6.15 9.58
N TRP A 301 3.89 -4.96 9.62
CA TRP A 301 4.06 -4.20 10.84
C TRP A 301 2.77 -3.48 11.22
N ILE A 302 2.39 -3.59 12.48
CA ILE A 302 1.35 -2.79 13.12
C ILE A 302 1.92 -2.06 14.33
N ALA A 303 1.31 -0.93 14.69
CA ALA A 303 1.64 -0.24 15.93
C ALA A 303 0.61 -0.58 17.02
N SER A 304 1.07 -1.04 18.18
CA SER A 304 0.27 -0.93 19.40
C SER A 304 0.43 0.48 19.95
N LEU A 305 -0.67 1.13 20.31
CA LEU A 305 -0.70 2.50 20.83
C LEU A 305 -0.51 2.55 22.37
N GLY A 306 -0.45 1.39 23.00
CA GLY A 306 -0.29 1.15 24.44
C GLY A 306 -0.34 -0.36 24.70
N ASP A 307 -1.00 -0.79 25.77
CA ASP A 307 -1.45 -2.19 25.85
C ASP A 307 -2.61 -2.38 24.87
N GLY A 308 -2.45 -3.33 23.96
CA GLY A 308 -3.32 -3.52 22.81
C GLY A 308 -3.79 -4.96 22.66
N PHE A 309 -4.80 -5.16 21.82
CA PHE A 309 -5.39 -6.46 21.56
C PHE A 309 -5.88 -6.55 20.13
N VAL A 310 -5.56 -7.66 19.46
CA VAL A 310 -6.14 -8.02 18.17
C VAL A 310 -6.82 -9.37 18.30
N SER A 311 -8.05 -9.48 17.78
CA SER A 311 -8.61 -10.76 17.36
C SER A 311 -9.07 -10.67 15.91
N VAL A 312 -8.97 -11.78 15.21
CA VAL A 312 -9.39 -11.94 13.82
C VAL A 312 -10.15 -13.26 13.67
N ASP A 313 -11.28 -13.24 12.96
CA ASP A 313 -12.07 -14.43 12.64
C ASP A 313 -12.26 -14.59 11.12
N ASN A 314 -13.01 -15.62 10.72
CA ASN A 314 -13.16 -15.96 9.31
C ASN A 314 -13.85 -14.89 8.45
N ASN A 315 -14.60 -13.96 9.02
CA ASN A 315 -15.25 -12.89 8.26
C ASN A 315 -14.25 -11.84 7.73
N ALA A 316 -13.03 -11.82 8.27
CA ALA A 316 -11.95 -10.96 7.81
C ALA A 316 -11.15 -11.55 6.62
N ARG A 317 -11.40 -12.82 6.28
CA ARG A 317 -10.64 -13.56 5.26
C ARG A 317 -11.22 -13.32 3.88
N SER A 318 -10.35 -13.30 2.87
CA SER A 318 -10.74 -13.27 1.47
C SER A 318 -9.67 -13.95 0.60
N HIS A 319 -10.02 -14.22 -0.65
CA HIS A 319 -8.98 -14.33 -1.68
C HIS A 319 -8.46 -12.93 -2.01
N VAL A 320 -7.19 -12.83 -2.42
CA VAL A 320 -6.73 -11.63 -3.11
C VAL A 320 -7.45 -11.60 -4.46
N LYS A 321 -8.08 -10.48 -4.78
CA LYS A 321 -8.83 -10.35 -6.04
C LYS A 321 -7.84 -10.26 -7.19
N ASP A 322 -8.08 -11.01 -8.27
CA ASP A 322 -7.34 -10.77 -9.52
C ASP A 322 -7.94 -9.54 -10.20
N GLY A 323 -7.09 -8.63 -10.67
CA GLY A 323 -7.40 -7.79 -11.83
C GLY A 323 -8.73 -7.05 -11.80
N ASP A 324 -9.17 -6.50 -10.66
CA ASP A 324 -10.25 -5.51 -10.60
C ASP A 324 -9.75 -4.18 -11.21
N PHE A 325 -9.49 -4.21 -12.52
CA PHE A 325 -9.25 -3.05 -13.35
C PHE A 325 -10.58 -2.35 -13.64
N LEU A 326 -10.73 -1.17 -13.03
CA LEU A 326 -11.65 -0.08 -13.37
C LEU A 326 -13.16 -0.32 -13.16
N LYS A 327 -13.67 0.16 -12.02
CA LYS A 327 -14.84 1.06 -11.82
C LYS A 327 -15.17 1.04 -10.32
N SER A 328 -15.57 2.11 -9.65
CA SER A 328 -16.28 3.30 -10.08
C SER A 328 -15.97 4.44 -9.12
N SER A 329 -15.84 5.65 -9.67
CA SER A 329 -16.05 6.90 -8.95
C SER A 329 -17.36 6.82 -8.15
N SER A 330 -17.25 6.52 -6.86
CA SER A 330 -18.34 6.73 -5.93
C SER A 330 -18.38 8.24 -5.67
N ALA A 331 -19.39 8.89 -6.24
CA ALA A 331 -19.74 10.26 -5.91
C ALA A 331 -20.07 10.30 -4.42
N GLY A 332 -19.17 10.89 -3.62
CA GLY A 332 -19.30 10.86 -2.16
C GLY A 332 -18.56 12.01 -1.49
N THR A 333 -19.25 13.15 -1.38
CA THR A 333 -18.91 14.30 -0.51
C THR A 333 -17.70 15.10 -0.99
N LYS A 334 -17.68 16.43 -0.76
CA LYS A 334 -16.51 17.27 -1.01
C LYS A 334 -15.37 16.78 -0.10
N SER A 335 -14.58 15.82 -0.58
CA SER A 335 -13.47 15.26 0.17
C SER A 335 -12.30 16.20 -0.01
N GLY A 336 -11.85 16.92 1.03
CA GLY A 336 -10.71 17.81 0.87
C GLY A 336 -9.53 17.14 0.15
N GLY A 337 -8.90 17.90 -0.74
CA GLY A 337 -7.98 17.38 -1.74
C GLY A 337 -6.74 16.69 -1.15
N ALA A 338 -6.31 15.61 -1.79
CA ALA A 338 -5.07 14.91 -1.49
C ALA A 338 -4.00 15.20 -2.54
N ILE A 339 -2.77 15.46 -2.08
CA ILE A 339 -1.57 15.55 -2.92
C ILE A 339 -0.65 14.41 -2.51
N ARG A 340 -0.40 13.48 -3.44
CA ARG A 340 0.65 12.48 -3.29
C ARG A 340 1.94 13.03 -3.90
N VAL A 341 3.01 12.97 -3.14
CA VAL A 341 4.34 13.41 -3.57
C VAL A 341 5.28 12.22 -3.57
N SER A 342 5.90 11.93 -4.72
CA SER A 342 6.90 10.88 -4.85
C SER A 342 8.28 11.49 -5.03
N SER A 343 9.28 11.01 -4.28
CA SER A 343 10.70 11.29 -4.52
C SER A 343 11.33 10.10 -5.23
N VAL A 344 11.94 10.34 -6.39
CA VAL A 344 12.50 9.28 -7.25
C VAL A 344 13.94 9.61 -7.63
N SER A 345 14.82 8.63 -7.54
CA SER A 345 16.17 8.64 -8.11
C SER A 345 16.39 7.35 -8.93
N ASP A 346 17.57 7.22 -9.53
CA ASP A 346 17.99 5.96 -10.17
C ASP A 346 18.06 4.78 -9.17
N GLY A 347 18.16 5.09 -7.88
CA GLY A 347 18.30 4.14 -6.78
C GLY A 347 16.99 3.68 -6.13
N GLY A 348 15.84 4.10 -6.66
CA GLY A 348 14.51 3.77 -6.14
C GLY A 348 13.66 5.01 -5.87
N GLY A 349 12.49 4.79 -5.26
CA GLY A 349 11.58 5.88 -4.92
C GLY A 349 10.80 5.63 -3.64
N ASP A 350 10.28 6.72 -3.09
CA ASP A 350 9.48 6.79 -1.87
C ASP A 350 8.38 7.83 -2.05
N GLY A 351 7.42 7.89 -1.14
CA GLY A 351 6.30 8.81 -1.24
C GLY A 351 5.77 9.32 0.10
N ALA A 352 5.03 10.42 0.00
CA ALA A 352 4.22 10.97 1.07
C ALA A 352 2.84 11.38 0.54
N VAL A 353 1.80 11.28 1.37
CA VAL A 353 0.47 11.85 1.10
C VAL A 353 0.23 12.99 2.08
N LEU A 354 -0.19 14.14 1.56
CA LEU A 354 -0.75 15.24 2.31
C LEU A 354 -2.20 15.41 1.88
N TYR A 355 -3.15 15.42 2.80
CA TYR A 355 -4.55 15.65 2.46
C TYR A 355 -5.24 16.56 3.47
N PHE A 356 -6.34 17.17 3.03
CA PHE A 356 -7.19 18.00 3.88
C PHE A 356 -8.53 17.30 4.11
N SER A 357 -9.06 17.31 5.33
CA SER A 357 -10.34 16.65 5.64
C SER A 357 -11.03 17.28 6.83
N GLU A 358 -12.36 17.20 6.88
CA GLU A 358 -13.14 17.56 8.07
C GLU A 358 -12.90 16.59 9.25
N LYS A 359 -12.45 15.36 8.96
CA LYS A 359 -12.14 14.33 9.97
C LYS A 359 -10.70 14.42 10.49
N ALA A 360 -9.87 15.27 9.90
CA ALA A 360 -8.46 15.38 10.21
C ALA A 360 -8.18 16.59 11.10
N GLU A 361 -7.15 16.49 11.91
CA GLU A 361 -6.66 17.54 12.80
C GLU A 361 -5.25 17.97 12.37
N ASP A 362 -4.79 19.15 12.79
CA ASP A 362 -3.41 19.59 12.52
C ASP A 362 -2.36 18.86 13.40
N GLY A 363 -2.83 18.17 14.44
CA GLY A 363 -2.04 17.30 15.30
C GLY A 363 -2.10 15.84 14.85
N LEU A 364 -1.43 14.94 15.58
CA LEU A 364 -1.45 13.52 15.26
C LEU A 364 -2.84 12.92 15.50
N ASP A 365 -3.43 12.32 14.47
CA ASP A 365 -4.73 11.65 14.53
C ASP A 365 -4.69 10.23 13.93
N ARG A 366 -5.88 9.64 13.72
CA ARG A 366 -6.04 8.25 13.20
C ARG A 366 -5.73 8.12 11.71
N GLY A 367 -5.87 9.20 10.95
CA GLY A 367 -5.60 9.25 9.52
C GLY A 367 -4.14 9.50 9.17
N ASP A 368 -3.30 9.75 10.17
CA ASP A 368 -1.86 9.88 10.02
C ASP A 368 -1.15 8.53 10.02
N SER A 369 0.00 8.48 9.35
CA SER A 369 0.91 7.34 9.37
C SER A 369 2.33 7.78 9.62
N GLU A 370 2.89 7.38 10.77
CA GLU A 370 4.31 7.56 11.07
C GLU A 370 5.17 6.90 9.97
N LYS A 371 6.26 7.53 9.56
CA LYS A 371 7.11 7.00 8.49
C LYS A 371 7.97 5.84 8.98
N MET A 372 7.88 4.70 8.29
CA MET A 372 8.93 3.68 8.31
C MET A 372 10.00 4.05 7.29
N PHE A 373 11.18 4.41 7.76
CA PHE A 373 12.30 4.77 6.89
C PHE A 373 12.92 3.53 6.24
N ASN A 374 13.32 3.67 4.98
CA ASN A 374 13.94 2.60 4.21
C ASN A 374 15.38 2.32 4.66
N ASP A 375 15.80 1.05 4.61
CA ASP A 375 17.20 0.69 4.88
C ASP A 375 18.12 1.15 3.74
N ALA A 376 17.68 0.98 2.49
CA ALA A 376 18.45 1.26 1.29
C ALA A 376 18.76 2.76 1.15
N VAL A 377 20.04 3.11 1.24
CA VAL A 377 20.52 4.51 1.17
C VAL A 377 20.30 5.18 -0.19
N SER A 378 20.07 4.37 -1.23
CA SER A 378 19.82 4.81 -2.60
C SER A 378 18.43 5.41 -2.80
N ILE A 379 17.48 5.12 -1.89
CA ILE A 379 16.12 5.65 -1.94
C ILE A 379 16.10 7.06 -1.33
N PRO A 380 15.75 8.11 -2.10
CA PRO A 380 15.46 9.42 -1.55
C PRO A 380 14.10 9.38 -0.86
N GLU A 381 14.03 9.80 0.39
CA GLU A 381 12.80 9.69 1.17
C GLU A 381 12.13 11.06 1.35
N ILE A 382 10.80 11.11 1.30
CA ILE A 382 9.99 12.32 1.46
C ILE A 382 8.91 12.12 2.52
N TYR A 383 8.63 13.18 3.28
CA TYR A 383 7.65 13.17 4.35
C TYR A 383 7.24 14.57 4.80
N THR A 384 6.18 14.63 5.60
CA THR A 384 5.81 15.83 6.37
C THR A 384 6.04 15.56 7.86
N LYS A 385 5.91 16.60 8.70
CA LYS A 385 6.14 16.47 10.13
C LYS A 385 5.00 17.07 10.94
N VAL A 386 4.65 16.37 12.03
CA VAL A 386 3.84 16.90 13.13
C VAL A 386 4.67 16.81 14.40
N GLY A 387 5.08 17.97 14.93
CA GLY A 387 6.10 18.05 15.97
C GLY A 387 7.40 17.37 15.54
N ASN A 388 7.82 16.34 16.29
CA ASN A 388 9.03 15.55 16.01
C ASN A 388 8.76 14.25 15.23
N LYS A 389 7.52 13.99 14.84
CA LYS A 389 7.15 12.77 14.12
C LYS A 389 7.20 13.01 12.61
N ALA A 390 7.92 12.14 11.91
CA ALA A 390 7.90 12.08 10.45
C ALA A 390 6.69 11.26 10.00
N LEU A 391 5.94 11.77 9.03
CA LEU A 391 4.70 11.17 8.54
C LEU A 391 4.78 10.86 7.04
N ALA A 392 4.48 9.61 6.70
CA ALA A 392 4.29 9.18 5.31
C ALA A 392 2.89 9.55 4.81
N ILE A 393 1.90 9.62 5.69
CA ILE A 393 0.56 10.11 5.41
C ILE A 393 0.22 11.13 6.48
N ASN A 394 -0.19 12.33 6.08
CA ASN A 394 -0.53 13.42 6.97
C ASN A 394 -1.88 14.04 6.58
N GLY A 395 -2.85 13.89 7.47
CA GLY A 395 -4.13 14.55 7.38
C GLY A 395 -4.08 15.90 8.08
N LEU A 396 -4.65 16.93 7.46
CA LEU A 396 -4.78 18.24 8.08
C LEU A 396 -6.23 18.74 8.02
N SER A 397 -6.59 19.61 8.96
CA SER A 397 -7.89 20.28 8.96
C SER A 397 -8.11 21.03 7.65
N LEU A 398 -9.36 21.22 7.21
CA LEU A 398 -9.66 22.03 6.02
C LEU A 398 -9.00 23.42 6.07
N ILE A 399 -8.59 23.92 4.91
CA ILE A 399 -7.93 25.23 4.80
C ILE A 399 -8.99 26.33 4.80
N GLU A 400 -9.03 27.16 5.83
CA GLU A 400 -9.93 28.32 5.90
C GLU A 400 -9.23 29.62 5.51
N GLU A 401 -7.94 29.71 5.82
CA GLU A 401 -7.11 30.86 5.54
C GLU A 401 -6.89 31.08 4.03
N SER A 402 -6.54 32.32 3.65
CA SER A 402 -6.24 32.67 2.27
C SER A 402 -4.97 31.99 1.75
N VAL A 403 -4.02 31.71 2.65
CA VAL A 403 -2.75 31.06 2.32
C VAL A 403 -2.35 30.09 3.43
N ARG A 404 -2.18 28.81 3.09
CA ARG A 404 -1.56 27.81 3.96
C ARG A 404 -0.23 27.36 3.40
N THR A 405 0.77 27.16 4.26
CA THR A 405 2.09 26.67 3.86
C THR A 405 2.46 25.44 4.67
N ILE A 406 2.74 24.34 3.99
CA ILE A 406 3.13 23.06 4.59
C ILE A 406 4.56 22.72 4.16
N PRO A 407 5.52 22.64 5.11
CA PRO A 407 6.88 22.21 4.80
C PRO A 407 6.94 20.75 4.34
N LEU A 408 7.78 20.48 3.33
CA LEU A 408 8.12 19.13 2.91
C LEU A 408 9.54 18.80 3.40
N SER A 409 9.69 17.69 4.09
CA SER A 409 10.98 17.16 4.50
C SER A 409 11.45 16.12 3.50
N VAL A 410 12.76 16.13 3.20
CA VAL A 410 13.42 15.09 2.43
C VAL A 410 14.59 14.51 3.21
N ARG A 411 14.91 13.24 2.96
CA ARG A 411 16.10 12.57 3.48
C ARG A 411 16.83 11.89 2.32
N ASN A 412 17.99 12.43 1.98
CA ASN A 412 18.82 11.90 0.91
C ASN A 412 20.14 11.39 1.51
N ARG A 413 20.50 10.13 1.28
CA ARG A 413 21.71 9.53 1.85
C ARG A 413 22.82 9.29 0.82
N VAL A 414 22.57 9.66 -0.42
CA VAL A 414 23.52 9.65 -1.53
C VAL A 414 23.41 10.98 -2.29
N GLU A 415 24.52 11.44 -2.86
CA GLU A 415 24.53 12.56 -3.80
C GLU A 415 23.95 12.12 -5.15
N GLY A 416 23.38 13.07 -5.91
CA GLY A 416 22.79 12.80 -7.22
C GLY A 416 21.55 13.64 -7.50
N GLU A 417 20.85 13.33 -8.58
CA GLU A 417 19.59 13.99 -8.94
C GLU A 417 18.41 13.25 -8.31
N VAL A 418 17.48 14.02 -7.73
CA VAL A 418 16.20 13.52 -7.22
C VAL A 418 15.08 14.29 -7.90
N THR A 419 14.09 13.56 -8.38
CA THR A 419 12.88 14.15 -8.98
C THR A 419 11.70 13.98 -8.03
N LEU A 420 11.10 15.10 -7.64
CA LEU A 420 9.80 15.14 -6.99
C LEU A 420 8.72 15.09 -8.06
N LYS A 421 7.74 14.21 -7.90
CA LYS A 421 6.53 14.11 -8.72
C LYS A 421 5.31 14.35 -7.83
N PHE A 422 4.36 15.11 -8.33
CA PHE A 422 3.14 15.49 -7.61
C PHE A 422 1.94 14.92 -8.36
N ASP A 423 1.12 14.17 -7.64
CA ASP A 423 -0.15 13.64 -8.14
C ASP A 423 -1.29 14.39 -7.45
N LEU A 424 -2.08 15.08 -8.28
CA LEU A 424 -3.21 15.91 -7.90
C LEU A 424 -4.55 15.27 -8.32
N SER A 425 -4.55 14.00 -8.73
CA SER A 425 -5.77 13.31 -9.23
C SER A 425 -6.92 13.31 -8.22
N HIS A 426 -6.59 13.32 -6.92
CA HIS A 426 -7.54 13.41 -5.81
C HIS A 426 -7.54 14.80 -5.14
N TYR A 427 -7.03 15.84 -5.81
CA TYR A 427 -7.00 17.21 -5.29
C TYR A 427 -8.08 18.08 -5.93
N ASP A 428 -9.12 18.42 -5.17
CA ASP A 428 -10.29 19.18 -5.62
C ASP A 428 -10.62 20.41 -4.74
N ALA A 429 -9.71 20.78 -3.82
CA ALA A 429 -9.91 21.91 -2.92
C ALA A 429 -9.89 23.27 -3.63
N GLU A 430 -10.53 24.28 -3.02
CA GLU A 430 -10.61 25.66 -3.57
C GLU A 430 -9.26 26.39 -3.62
N HIS A 431 -8.24 25.85 -2.97
CA HIS A 431 -6.91 26.42 -2.92
C HIS A 431 -6.04 25.88 -4.05
N THR A 432 -5.40 26.77 -4.80
CA THR A 432 -4.43 26.38 -5.82
C THR A 432 -3.10 26.00 -5.16
N PRO A 433 -2.55 24.80 -5.41
CA PRO A 433 -1.30 24.36 -4.85
C PRO A 433 -0.08 24.82 -5.69
N TYR A 434 0.95 25.27 -4.98
CA TYR A 434 2.26 25.67 -5.51
C TYR A 434 3.36 24.98 -4.73
N PHE A 435 4.47 24.70 -5.41
CA PHE A 435 5.69 24.17 -4.82
C PHE A 435 6.79 25.23 -4.80
N GLU A 436 7.50 25.34 -3.69
CA GLU A 436 8.65 26.21 -3.48
C GLU A 436 9.92 25.39 -3.18
N ASP A 437 11.01 25.68 -3.89
CA ASP A 437 12.38 25.34 -3.47
C ASP A 437 13.07 26.61 -2.97
N ARG A 438 13.19 26.75 -1.65
CA ARG A 438 13.77 27.94 -0.99
C ARG A 438 15.27 28.08 -1.21
N GLN A 439 15.96 27.02 -1.61
CA GLN A 439 17.38 27.11 -1.90
C GLN A 439 17.64 27.80 -3.25
N THR A 440 16.81 27.53 -4.25
CA THR A 440 16.96 28.09 -5.61
C THR A 440 16.04 29.29 -5.84
N GLY A 441 15.01 29.46 -5.03
CA GLY A 441 13.91 30.40 -5.25
C GLY A 441 12.93 29.95 -6.34
N ALA A 442 12.98 28.69 -6.75
CA ALA A 442 12.02 28.15 -7.70
C ALA A 442 10.62 28.09 -7.08
N PHE A 443 9.62 28.55 -7.83
CA PHE A 443 8.23 28.61 -7.39
C PHE A 443 7.33 28.18 -8.54
N LEU A 444 6.60 27.08 -8.36
CA LEU A 444 5.92 26.37 -9.44
C LEU A 444 4.44 26.12 -9.10
N SER A 445 3.55 26.39 -10.04
CA SER A 445 2.15 25.94 -9.94
C SER A 445 2.04 24.46 -10.31
N LEU A 446 1.50 23.65 -9.40
CA LEU A 446 1.43 22.19 -9.59
C LEU A 446 0.39 21.74 -10.63
N HIS A 447 -0.55 22.61 -11.02
CA HIS A 447 -1.44 22.33 -12.15
C HIS A 447 -0.76 22.47 -13.52
N ARG A 448 0.38 23.18 -13.60
CA ARG A 448 1.08 23.43 -14.87
C ARG A 448 2.25 22.49 -15.08
N SER A 449 3.01 22.24 -14.01
CA SER A 449 4.06 21.23 -13.99
C SER A 449 3.96 20.53 -12.65
N ASN A 450 3.84 19.21 -12.72
CA ASN A 450 3.68 18.36 -11.57
C ASN A 450 4.97 17.58 -11.25
N SER A 451 6.11 18.09 -11.70
CA SER A 451 7.43 17.54 -11.37
C SER A 451 8.46 18.64 -11.17
N TYR A 452 9.46 18.34 -10.33
CA TYR A 452 10.62 19.19 -10.07
C TYR A 452 11.85 18.34 -9.74
N THR A 453 12.95 18.56 -10.46
CA THR A 453 14.22 17.85 -10.25
C THR A 453 15.22 18.75 -9.55
N TYR A 454 15.94 18.20 -8.58
CA TYR A 454 16.97 18.90 -7.84
C TYR A 454 18.21 18.04 -7.58
N SER A 455 19.37 18.69 -7.55
CA SER A 455 20.63 18.06 -7.16
C SER A 455 20.79 17.99 -5.64
N VAL A 456 21.12 16.82 -5.14
CA VAL A 456 21.58 16.56 -3.77
C VAL A 456 23.09 16.73 -3.73
N LYS A 457 23.55 17.76 -3.02
CA LYS A 457 24.97 18.01 -2.74
C LYS A 457 25.34 17.77 -1.27
N GLU A 458 24.36 17.88 -0.38
CA GLU A 458 24.50 17.62 1.04
C GLU A 458 23.51 16.52 1.42
N THR A 459 24.02 15.44 2.01
CA THR A 459 23.21 14.30 2.46
C THR A 459 22.69 14.54 3.89
N GLY A 460 21.64 13.80 4.26
CA GLY A 460 20.93 13.93 5.52
C GLY A 460 19.49 14.40 5.32
N ASP A 461 18.87 14.77 6.44
CA ASP A 461 17.53 15.32 6.48
C ASP A 461 17.54 16.82 6.20
N ASN A 462 16.65 17.27 5.33
CA ASN A 462 16.40 18.68 5.08
C ASN A 462 14.90 18.97 5.26
N HIS A 463 14.59 19.83 6.22
CA HIS A 463 13.22 20.17 6.60
C HIS A 463 12.76 21.54 6.08
N ASP A 464 13.69 22.37 5.60
CA ASP A 464 13.45 23.80 5.39
C ASP A 464 13.48 24.19 3.91
N ARG A 465 14.03 23.35 3.03
CA ARG A 465 14.23 23.65 1.62
C ARG A 465 12.92 23.68 0.83
N PHE A 466 12.01 22.74 1.09
CA PHE A 466 10.83 22.55 0.25
C PHE A 466 9.55 22.89 0.99
N ALA A 467 8.60 23.51 0.30
CA ALA A 467 7.28 23.81 0.85
C ALA A 467 6.17 23.71 -0.22
N LEU A 468 4.98 23.30 0.24
CA LEU A 468 3.74 23.43 -0.52
C LEU A 468 2.96 24.63 -0.01
N HIS A 469 2.51 25.47 -0.93
CA HIS A 469 1.68 26.63 -0.64
C HIS A 469 0.31 26.48 -1.29
N PHE A 470 -0.73 26.75 -0.52
CA PHE A 470 -2.11 26.62 -0.91
C PHE A 470 -2.77 28.00 -0.87
N TYR A 471 -3.07 28.58 -2.03
CA TYR A 471 -3.67 29.92 -2.14
C TYR A 471 -5.14 29.82 -2.51
N LYS A 472 -6.02 30.43 -1.72
CA LYS A 472 -7.44 30.48 -2.03
C LYS A 472 -7.68 31.19 -3.36
N VAL A 473 -8.41 30.59 -4.27
CA VAL A 473 -8.83 31.26 -5.51
C VAL A 473 -9.99 32.22 -5.18
N THR A 474 -9.70 33.50 -4.96
CA THR A 474 -10.75 34.50 -4.77
C THR A 474 -11.35 34.91 -6.12
N THR A 475 -12.62 34.62 -6.35
CA THR A 475 -13.42 35.12 -7.49
C THR A 475 -13.97 36.53 -7.27
N SER A 476 -13.58 37.21 -6.18
CA SER A 476 -13.99 38.58 -5.93
C SER A 476 -13.27 39.53 -6.91
N VAL A 477 -14.02 39.99 -7.91
CA VAL A 477 -13.78 41.29 -8.53
C VAL A 477 -13.93 42.30 -7.39
N GLY A 478 -12.82 42.76 -6.83
CA GLY A 478 -12.86 43.81 -5.82
C GLY A 478 -13.43 45.05 -6.47
N GLU A 479 -14.57 45.54 -5.98
CA GLU A 479 -14.98 46.90 -6.27
C GLU A 479 -13.87 47.85 -5.80
N PRO A 480 -13.45 48.84 -6.60
CA PRO A 480 -12.43 49.79 -6.18
C PRO A 480 -12.90 50.49 -4.90
N GLN A 481 -12.12 50.39 -3.83
CA GLN A 481 -12.43 51.13 -2.60
C GLN A 481 -12.28 52.64 -2.87
N MET A 482 -13.19 53.44 -2.31
CA MET A 482 -13.27 54.90 -2.51
C MET A 482 -11.99 55.68 -2.11
N ASP A 483 -11.00 55.03 -1.48
CA ASP A 483 -9.77 55.64 -0.96
C ASP A 483 -8.48 55.23 -1.69
N GLU A 484 -8.56 54.58 -2.86
CA GLU A 484 -7.37 54.22 -3.65
C GLU A 484 -6.76 55.44 -4.35
N GLN A 485 -5.47 55.71 -4.10
CA GLN A 485 -4.70 56.76 -4.75
C GLN A 485 -3.79 56.18 -5.85
N GLU A 486 -3.71 56.86 -6.99
CA GLU A 486 -2.84 56.46 -8.10
C GLU A 486 -1.37 56.68 -7.73
N ALA A 487 -0.57 55.62 -7.73
CA ALA A 487 0.79 55.64 -7.19
C ALA A 487 1.85 56.31 -8.09
N GLY A 488 1.49 56.75 -9.30
CA GLY A 488 2.41 57.44 -10.22
C GLY A 488 3.75 56.69 -10.41
N ASN A 489 4.86 57.30 -10.00
CA ASN A 489 6.21 56.75 -10.11
C ASN A 489 6.71 55.99 -8.87
N GLU A 490 5.93 55.95 -7.80
CA GLU A 490 6.28 55.27 -6.54
C GLU A 490 6.21 53.74 -6.67
N ILE A 491 5.33 53.27 -7.54
CA ILE A 491 5.28 51.88 -8.01
C ILE A 491 5.78 51.83 -9.46
N SER A 492 6.79 50.99 -9.70
CA SER A 492 7.27 50.68 -11.05
C SER A 492 6.91 49.25 -11.43
N ILE A 493 6.10 49.08 -12.49
CA ILE A 493 5.75 47.77 -13.05
C ILE A 493 6.44 47.65 -14.41
N LYS A 494 7.34 46.68 -14.58
CA LYS A 494 8.09 46.47 -15.83
C LYS A 494 8.01 45.03 -16.28
N SER A 495 7.71 44.83 -17.56
CA SER A 495 7.80 43.53 -18.21
C SER A 495 9.25 43.16 -18.49
N VAL A 496 9.65 41.94 -18.16
CA VAL A 496 10.98 41.37 -18.46
C VAL A 496 10.80 39.90 -18.84
N SER A 497 10.91 39.60 -20.14
CA SER A 497 10.96 38.22 -20.68
C SER A 497 9.90 37.26 -20.12
N GLY A 498 8.62 37.61 -20.23
CA GLY A 498 7.51 36.79 -19.72
C GLY A 498 7.25 36.88 -18.21
N LYS A 499 7.97 37.78 -17.53
CA LYS A 499 7.80 38.10 -16.10
C LYS A 499 7.47 39.57 -15.94
N VAL A 500 6.95 39.93 -14.78
CA VAL A 500 6.73 41.32 -14.38
C VAL A 500 7.49 41.58 -13.09
N LEU A 501 8.34 42.59 -13.13
CA LEU A 501 9.02 43.12 -11.95
C LEU A 501 8.22 44.31 -11.43
N VAL A 502 7.69 44.17 -10.23
CA VAL A 502 7.10 45.27 -9.45
C VAL A 502 8.16 45.77 -8.47
N SER A 503 8.49 47.05 -8.55
CA SER A 503 9.50 47.70 -7.70
C SER A 503 8.88 48.86 -6.92
N VAL A 504 9.23 48.95 -5.64
CA VAL A 504 8.77 49.97 -4.70
C VAL A 504 9.89 50.41 -3.74
N GLY A 505 9.75 51.59 -3.14
CA GLY A 505 10.59 52.01 -2.01
C GLY A 505 10.33 51.14 -0.76
N MET A 506 11.36 50.96 0.07
CA MET A 506 11.25 50.14 1.30
C MET A 506 10.33 50.75 2.36
N ASP A 507 10.14 52.07 2.33
CA ASP A 507 9.19 52.82 3.12
C ASP A 507 7.74 52.38 2.90
N MET A 508 7.39 51.95 1.68
CA MET A 508 6.04 51.48 1.33
C MET A 508 5.66 50.12 1.92
N LEU A 509 6.62 49.41 2.52
CA LEU A 509 6.43 48.10 3.16
C LEU A 509 6.30 48.20 4.69
N GLN A 510 6.46 49.39 5.27
CA GLN A 510 6.41 49.59 6.73
C GLN A 510 5.02 49.29 7.33
N ASN A 511 3.97 49.44 6.53
CA ASN A 511 2.57 49.22 6.94
C ASN A 511 2.04 47.83 6.55
N GLY A 512 2.92 46.91 6.12
CA GLY A 512 2.56 45.55 5.73
C GLY A 512 2.99 45.19 4.30
N PRO A 513 2.86 43.90 3.91
CA PRO A 513 3.18 43.47 2.55
C PRO A 513 2.21 44.08 1.54
N GLY A 514 2.74 44.47 0.37
CA GLY A 514 1.89 44.84 -0.76
C GLY A 514 1.21 43.63 -1.39
N LEU A 515 0.35 43.87 -2.36
CA LEU A 515 -0.34 42.85 -3.15
C LEU A 515 -0.14 43.12 -4.63
N VAL A 516 0.28 42.10 -5.39
CA VAL A 516 0.39 42.17 -6.85
C VAL A 516 -0.59 41.18 -7.46
N GLU A 517 -1.58 41.71 -8.16
CA GLU A 517 -2.62 40.96 -8.85
C GLU A 517 -2.36 40.99 -10.36
N VAL A 518 -2.58 39.86 -11.03
CA VAL A 518 -2.51 39.74 -12.49
C VAL A 518 -3.88 39.37 -13.01
N TYR A 519 -4.37 40.11 -13.99
CA TYR A 519 -5.63 39.86 -14.66
C TYR A 519 -5.37 39.61 -16.15
N SER A 520 -6.17 38.75 -16.77
CA SER A 520 -6.26 38.66 -18.22
C SER A 520 -7.04 39.85 -18.78
N ILE A 521 -6.96 40.07 -20.10
CA ILE A 521 -7.60 41.24 -20.75
C ILE A 521 -9.14 41.24 -20.66
N ASP A 522 -9.76 40.08 -20.47
CA ASP A 522 -11.19 39.87 -20.20
C ASP A 522 -11.56 40.09 -18.73
N GLY A 523 -10.62 40.51 -17.89
CA GLY A 523 -10.86 40.91 -16.49
C GLY A 523 -10.82 39.76 -15.48
N ARG A 524 -10.51 38.53 -15.91
CA ARG A 524 -10.35 37.39 -15.01
C ARG A 524 -9.02 37.49 -14.24
N LYS A 525 -9.07 37.37 -12.92
CA LYS A 525 -7.86 37.28 -12.08
C LYS A 525 -7.13 35.95 -12.36
N VAL A 526 -5.85 36.04 -12.73
CA VAL A 526 -4.98 34.94 -13.14
C VAL A 526 -3.97 34.58 -12.03
N SER A 527 -3.52 35.56 -11.26
CA SER A 527 -2.56 35.36 -10.18
C SER A 527 -2.67 36.46 -9.12
N GLU A 528 -2.29 36.16 -7.89
CA GLU A 528 -2.20 37.10 -6.78
C GLU A 528 -0.98 36.75 -5.92
N VAL A 529 -0.07 37.71 -5.72
CA VAL A 529 1.22 37.50 -5.06
C VAL A 529 1.45 38.58 -4.00
N PRO A 530 1.70 38.22 -2.72
CA PRO A 530 2.08 39.20 -1.71
C PRO A 530 3.52 39.72 -1.96
N ALA A 531 3.67 41.04 -1.98
CA ALA A 531 4.95 41.74 -2.15
C ALA A 531 5.58 42.06 -0.79
N ARG A 532 6.52 41.23 -0.34
CA ARG A 532 7.20 41.37 0.96
C ARG A 532 8.56 42.08 0.87
N SER A 533 9.02 42.43 -0.33
CA SER A 533 10.30 43.09 -0.58
C SER A 533 10.15 44.21 -1.61
N GLY A 534 11.12 45.14 -1.65
CA GLY A 534 11.12 46.26 -2.58
C GLY A 534 11.16 45.87 -4.07
N ARG A 535 11.34 44.57 -4.38
CA ARG A 535 11.32 44.00 -5.72
C ARG A 535 10.58 42.67 -5.71
N THR A 536 9.38 42.66 -6.27
CA THR A 536 8.54 41.47 -6.40
C THR A 536 8.48 41.04 -7.85
N LEU A 537 8.89 39.80 -8.12
CA LEU A 537 8.85 39.22 -9.46
C LEU A 537 7.61 38.34 -9.59
N VAL A 538 6.77 38.61 -10.58
CA VAL A 538 5.54 37.87 -10.85
C VAL A 538 5.64 37.22 -12.22
N MET A 539 5.41 35.91 -12.28
CA MET A 539 5.39 35.16 -13.54
C MET A 539 4.05 35.40 -14.25
N LEU A 540 4.07 35.83 -15.50
CA LEU A 540 2.86 35.86 -16.34
C LEU A 540 2.66 34.48 -16.99
N SER A 541 1.43 34.11 -17.34
CA SER A 541 1.21 32.88 -18.11
C SER A 541 1.92 32.92 -19.47
N SER A 542 2.42 31.76 -19.91
CA SER A 542 3.10 31.58 -21.20
C SER A 542 2.20 31.71 -22.43
N GLN A 543 0.90 31.99 -22.24
CA GLN A 543 0.03 32.32 -23.34
C GLN A 543 0.34 33.75 -23.82
N ASN A 544 0.67 33.86 -25.11
CA ASN A 544 0.79 35.15 -25.79
C ASN A 544 -0.49 35.94 -25.56
N GLY A 545 -0.36 37.12 -24.96
CA GLY A 545 -1.53 37.84 -24.49
C GLY A 545 -1.21 39.13 -23.79
N VAL A 546 -2.27 39.90 -23.60
CA VAL A 546 -2.25 41.15 -22.83
C VAL A 546 -2.75 40.84 -21.43
N TYR A 547 -1.99 41.27 -20.43
CA TYR A 547 -2.34 41.16 -19.03
C TYR A 547 -2.44 42.55 -18.41
N ILE A 548 -3.24 42.68 -17.36
CA ILE A 548 -3.28 43.85 -16.50
C ILE A 548 -2.63 43.45 -15.18
N VAL A 549 -1.53 44.10 -14.82
CA VAL A 549 -0.89 43.90 -13.51
C VAL A 549 -1.26 45.06 -12.62
N ARG A 550 -1.90 44.76 -11.49
CA ARG A 550 -2.30 45.73 -10.48
C ARG A 550 -1.49 45.50 -9.21
N ALA A 551 -0.77 46.50 -8.77
CA ALA A 551 0.04 46.48 -7.56
C ALA A 551 -0.55 47.45 -6.53
N LYS A 552 -0.76 46.98 -5.30
CA LYS A 552 -1.34 47.72 -4.18
C LYS A 552 -0.40 47.70 -2.98
N PHE A 553 -0.04 48.87 -2.47
CA PHE A 553 0.79 49.04 -1.26
C PHE A 553 0.11 50.09 -0.36
N GLY A 554 -0.51 49.64 0.73
CA GLY A 554 -1.41 50.50 1.52
C GLY A 554 -2.59 51.00 0.66
N ASN A 555 -2.75 52.32 0.59
CA ASN A 555 -3.79 52.97 -0.23
C ASN A 555 -3.32 53.28 -1.66
N LEU A 556 -2.03 53.09 -1.96
CA LEU A 556 -1.48 53.37 -3.28
C LEU A 556 -1.69 52.18 -4.21
N VAL A 557 -2.20 52.46 -5.40
CA VAL A 557 -2.48 51.47 -6.42
C VAL A 557 -1.89 51.91 -7.74
N LYS A 558 -1.29 50.97 -8.47
CA LYS A 558 -0.91 51.15 -9.87
C LYS A 558 -1.30 49.95 -10.70
N SER A 559 -1.91 50.22 -11.85
CA SER A 559 -2.26 49.20 -12.83
C SER A 559 -1.54 49.47 -14.13
N GLU A 560 -0.87 48.47 -14.67
CA GLU A 560 -0.14 48.57 -15.94
C GLU A 560 -0.52 47.42 -16.87
N ARG A 561 -0.67 47.76 -18.15
CA ARG A 561 -0.93 46.78 -19.20
C ARG A 561 0.38 46.18 -19.68
N VAL A 562 0.55 44.88 -19.51
CA VAL A 562 1.76 44.16 -19.90
C VAL A 562 1.48 43.23 -21.06
N LEU A 563 2.32 43.29 -22.10
CA LEU A 563 2.30 42.37 -23.22
C LEU A 563 3.27 41.21 -22.96
N VAL A 564 2.81 39.98 -23.16
CA VAL A 564 3.66 38.80 -23.29
C VAL A 564 3.67 38.40 -24.75
N SER A 565 4.80 38.63 -25.41
CA SER A 565 5.11 38.07 -26.73
C SER A 565 5.98 36.83 -26.54
N GLY A 566 5.53 35.70 -27.06
CA GLY A 566 6.31 34.47 -27.09
C GLY A 566 7.56 34.68 -27.93
N ASN A 567 8.70 34.23 -27.39
CA ASN A 567 9.90 33.99 -28.17
C ASN A 567 9.89 32.56 -28.69
#